data_AF-A0A940ZFI3-F1
#
_entry.id   AF-A0A940ZFI3-F1
#
_cell.length_a   1.000
_cell.length_b   1.000
_cell.length_c   1.000
_cell.angle_alpha   90.00
_cell.angle_beta   90.00
_cell.angle_gamma   90.00
#
_symmetry.space_group_name_H-M   'P 1'
#
loop_
_entity.id
_entity.type
_entity.pdbx_description
1 polymer ?
#
loop_
_entity_poly.entity_id
_entity_poly.type
_entity_poly.pdbx_seq_one_letter_code
_entity_poly.pdbx_strand_id
1 'polypeptide(L)' 'GYAVARRELAKGDLVFFSTRMDGRVSHVGVYIGDDRFIHAPGQGKRITVDSLSSQYFERRYVGARTYI' A
#
# COMPACT_ATOMS: atom_id res chain seq x y z
N GLY A 1 6.38 -13.55 5.97
CA GLY A 1 5.85 -13.00 4.72
C GLY A 1 6.94 -12.77 3.70
N TYR A 2 6.64 -13.00 2.42
CA TYR A 2 7.59 -12.91 1.31
C TYR A 2 7.34 -11.65 0.48
N ALA A 3 8.37 -11.11 -0.18
CA ALA A 3 8.18 -9.97 -1.08
C ALA A 3 7.37 -10.41 -2.31
N VAL A 4 6.44 -9.55 -2.74
CA VAL A 4 5.57 -9.80 -3.90
C VAL A 4 5.72 -8.64 -4.88
N ALA A 5 5.86 -8.96 -6.17
CA ALA A 5 5.88 -7.94 -7.20
C ALA A 5 4.50 -7.31 -7.34
N ARG A 6 4.42 -6.02 -7.70
CA ARG A 6 3.11 -5.32 -7.85
C ARG A 6 2.15 -6.06 -8.80
N ARG A 7 2.68 -6.67 -9.87
CA ARG A 7 1.90 -7.45 -10.86
C ARG A 7 1.36 -8.78 -10.31
N GLU A 8 1.85 -9.24 -9.16
CA GLU A 8 1.51 -10.52 -8.52
C GLU A 8 0.67 -10.31 -7.26
N LEU A 9 0.24 -9.08 -6.98
CA LEU A 9 -0.55 -8.74 -5.80
C LEU A 9 -1.87 -9.51 -5.76
N ALA A 10 -2.10 -10.19 -4.63
CA ALA A 10 -3.33 -10.86 -4.30
C ALA A 10 -4.05 -10.15 -3.14
N LYS A 11 -5.38 -10.28 -3.09
CA LYS A 11 -6.19 -9.70 -2.00
C LYS A 11 -5.66 -10.19 -0.65
N GLY A 12 -5.42 -9.27 0.28
CA GLY A 12 -4.83 -9.55 1.59
C GLY A 12 -3.33 -9.25 1.68
N ASP A 13 -2.63 -9.05 0.56
CA ASP A 13 -1.23 -8.62 0.58
C ASP A 13 -1.09 -7.23 1.21
N LEU A 14 0.01 -7.00 1.92
CA LEU A 14 0.34 -5.70 2.49
C LEU A 14 1.15 -4.87 1.50
N VAL A 15 0.71 -3.64 1.27
CA VAL A 15 1.39 -2.65 0.43
C VAL A 15 2.01 -1.56 1.32
N PHE A 16 3.26 -1.22 1.04
CA PHE A 16 4.07 -0.34 1.90
C PHE A 16 4.46 0.94 1.16
N PHE A 17 4.43 2.05 1.89
CA PHE A 17 4.70 3.37 1.35
C PHE A 17 5.67 4.18 2.22
N SER A 18 6.45 5.04 1.57
CA SER A 18 7.27 6.08 2.22
C SER A 18 6.60 7.43 2.04
N THR A 19 5.85 7.88 3.05
CA THR A 19 5.12 9.17 3.00
C THR A 19 6.06 10.37 2.91
N ARG A 20 7.27 10.23 3.47
CA ARG A 20 8.35 11.22 3.45
C ARG A 20 9.23 11.14 2.21
N MET A 21 9.06 10.13 1.37
CA MET A 21 9.86 9.89 0.15
C MET A 21 11.37 9.75 0.43
N ASP A 22 11.72 9.22 1.60
CA ASP A 22 13.10 8.95 2.04
C ASP A 22 13.48 7.47 1.90
N GLY A 23 12.62 6.68 1.24
CA GLY A 23 12.76 5.23 1.08
C GLY A 23 12.42 4.42 2.33
N ARG A 24 12.20 5.07 3.49
CA ARG A 24 11.79 4.37 4.72
C ARG A 24 10.28 4.18 4.73
N VAL A 25 9.86 2.95 5.01
CA VAL A 25 8.44 2.63 5.16
C VAL A 25 7.87 3.38 6.37
N SER A 26 6.82 4.15 6.14
CA SER A 26 6.12 4.93 7.16
C SER A 26 4.61 4.78 7.11
N HIS A 27 4.08 4.08 6.10
CA HIS A 27 2.66 3.85 5.92
C HIS A 27 2.39 2.48 5.28
N VAL A 28 1.25 1.88 5.60
CA VAL A 28 0.84 0.54 5.15
C VAL A 28 -0.65 0.52 4.80
N GLY A 29 -1.00 -0.33 3.84
CA GLY A 29 -2.38 -0.67 3.51
C GLY A 29 -2.54 -2.14 3.16
N VAL A 30 -3.78 -2.61 3.11
CA VAL A 30 -4.13 -3.97 2.70
C VAL A 30 -4.67 -3.92 1.27
N TYR A 31 -4.06 -4.66 0.36
CA TYR A 31 -4.51 -4.75 -1.03
C TYR A 31 -5.85 -5.48 -1.10
N ILE A 32 -6.81 -4.91 -1.84
CA ILE A 32 -8.18 -5.45 -1.96
C ILE A 32 -8.54 -5.85 -3.39
N GLY A 33 -7.58 -5.80 -4.32
CA GLY A 33 -7.80 -6.09 -5.74
C GLY A 33 -8.02 -4.83 -6.58
N ASP A 34 -8.03 -5.00 -7.91
CA ASP A 34 -8.26 -3.95 -8.89
C ASP A 34 -7.36 -2.72 -8.71
N ASP A 35 -6.09 -2.93 -8.36
CA ASP A 35 -5.12 -1.86 -8.08
C ASP A 35 -5.54 -0.93 -6.92
N ARG A 36 -6.38 -1.43 -6.00
CA ARG A 36 -6.88 -0.70 -4.83
C ARG A 36 -6.44 -1.33 -3.52
N PHE A 37 -6.35 -0.50 -2.49
CA PHE A 37 -6.03 -0.91 -1.13
C PHE A 37 -6.85 -0.12 -0.11
N ILE A 38 -7.07 -0.70 1.06
CA ILE A 38 -7.71 -0.07 2.20
C ILE A 38 -6.67 0.29 3.25
N HIS A 39 -6.78 1.47 3.85
CA HIS A 39 -5.84 1.93 4.87
C HIS A 39 -6.45 2.97 5.81
N ALA A 40 -5.77 3.19 6.95
CA ALA A 40 -6.02 4.30 7.85
C ALA A 40 -5.07 5.46 7.51
N PRO A 41 -5.52 6.54 6.84
CA PRO A 41 -4.63 7.59 6.30
C PRO A 41 -3.99 8.51 7.35
N GLY A 42 -4.32 8.35 8.63
CA GLY A 42 -3.73 9.10 9.74
C GLY A 42 -4.76 9.47 10.82
N GLN A 43 -4.28 10.10 11.88
CA GLN A 43 -5.10 10.51 13.02
C GLN A 43 -6.25 11.44 12.59
N GLY A 44 -7.44 11.20 13.12
CA GLY A 44 -8.64 12.02 12.86
C GLY A 44 -9.29 11.81 11.48
N LYS A 45 -8.75 10.92 10.64
CA LYS A 45 -9.31 10.60 9.33
C LYS A 45 -10.03 9.26 9.35
N ARG A 46 -11.02 9.12 8.46
CA ARG A 46 -11.73 7.84 8.25
C ARG A 46 -10.87 6.86 7.46
N ILE A 47 -11.14 5.58 7.65
CA ILE A 47 -10.58 4.51 6.81
C ILE A 47 -11.08 4.73 5.39
N THR A 48 -10.17 4.65 4.42
CA THR A 48 -10.43 4.98 3.02
C THR A 48 -9.88 3.88 2.12
N VAL A 49 -10.51 3.74 0.95
CA VAL A 49 -9.99 2.94 -0.16
C VAL A 49 -9.37 3.88 -1.18
N ASP A 50 -8.11 3.64 -1.52
CA ASP A 50 -7.36 4.40 -2.50
C ASP A 50 -6.76 3.47 -3.58
N SER A 51 -6.35 4.05 -4.71
CA SER A 51 -5.71 3.33 -5.81
C SER A 51 -4.18 3.44 -5.72
N LEU A 52 -3.48 2.35 -6.02
CA LEU A 52 -2.01 2.33 -6.14
C LEU A 52 -1.52 3.15 -7.35
N SER A 53 -2.36 3.30 -8.39
CA SER A 53 -2.08 4.16 -9.55
C SER A 53 -2.40 5.64 -9.32
N SER A 54 -2.89 6.02 -8.15
CA SER A 54 -2.92 7.44 -7.76
C SER A 54 -1.49 7.99 -7.76
N GLN A 55 -1.27 9.13 -8.41
CA GLN A 55 0.04 9.79 -8.46
C GLN A 55 0.68 9.94 -7.07
N TYR A 56 -0.14 10.15 -6.02
CA TYR A 56 0.35 10.26 -4.65
C TYR A 56 0.96 8.95 -4.14
N PHE A 57 0.26 7.82 -4.33
CA PHE A 57 0.66 6.50 -3.83
C PHE A 57 1.68 5.83 -4.73
N GLU A 58 1.59 6.02 -6.04
CA GLU A 58 2.56 5.51 -7.01
C GLU A 58 3.98 6.02 -6.70
N ARG A 59 4.12 7.33 -6.48
CA ARG A 59 5.42 7.95 -6.13
C ARG A 59 5.98 7.51 -4.76
N ARG A 60 5.13 6.96 -3.90
CA ARG A 60 5.48 6.59 -2.52
C ARG A 60 5.58 5.10 -2.32
N TYR A 61 5.26 4.30 -3.33
CA TYR A 61 5.25 2.85 -3.25
C TYR A 61 6.67 2.31 -3.03
N VAL A 62 6.85 1.57 -1.94
CA VAL A 62 8.13 0.95 -1.59
C VAL A 62 8.15 -0.52 -1.99
N GLY A 63 7.02 -1.20 -1.85
CA GLY A 63 6.89 -2.62 -2.18
C GLY A 63 5.68 -3.27 -1.53
N ALA A 64 5.56 -4.58 -1.72
CA ALA A 64 4.50 -5.38 -1.12
C ALA A 64 5.03 -6.69 -0.54
N ARG A 65 4.27 -7.24 0.41
CA ARG A 65 4.55 -8.54 1.01
C ARG A 65 3.27 -9.33 1.25
N THR A 66 3.34 -10.64 1.01
CA THR A 66 2.28 -11.58 1.37
C THR A 66 2.60 -12.27 2.69
N TYR A 67 1.56 -12.55 3.49
CA TYR A 67 1.67 -13.23 4.79
C TYR A 67 0.69 -14.40 4.93
N ILE A 68 -0.07 -14.68 3.87
CA ILE A 68 -1.00 -15.80 3.77
C ILE A 68 -0.31 -16.91 2.96
#